data_AF-A0AAV1ZEC0-F1
#
_entry.id   AF-A0AAV1ZEC0-F1
#
_cell.length_a   1.000
_cell.length_b   1.000
_cell.length_c   1.000
_cell.angle_alpha   90.00
_cell.angle_beta   90.00
_cell.angle_gamma   90.00
#
_symmetry.space_group_name_H-M   'P 1'
#
loop_
_entity.id
_entity.type
_entity.pdbx_description
1 polymer ?
#
loop_
_entity_poly.entity_id
_entity_poly.type
_entity_poly.pdbx_seq_one_letter_code
_entity_poly.pdbx_strand_id
1 'polypeptide(L)'
;MKSIVLILLMLTSCLAHYTEDCLSVCDDVNPLDEWENEGYAPNLYMLKTLCPKTLEFLDCRMQEMQDCLEESFGDLAVSTNLSIASFSRVILATDHLIRQICNENSSFHKDYVRNIDCYKAFSYVIRQFCNKDVSRIENLFLGTLKVLPKEDINCKVKLFSGPYEVACTSDLVGRACGPTARRLHTTASLMFKDIFLIDCPHINQNWREEYLDFLLGNKKGEFEEIYDVFFKRF
;
A
#
# COMPACT_ATOMS: atom_id res chain seq x y z
N MET A 1 3.72 4.22 7.39
CA MET A 1 2.35 4.21 6.81
C MET A 1 2.08 5.38 5.89
N LYS A 2 2.62 5.24 4.68
CA LYS A 2 2.07 5.84 3.50
C LYS A 2 0.77 5.11 3.11
N SER A 3 0.55 3.83 3.39
CA SER A 3 -0.54 3.02 2.82
C SER A 3 -1.91 3.67 2.57
N ILE A 4 -2.70 4.18 3.53
CA ILE A 4 -4.02 4.79 3.20
C ILE A 4 -3.88 6.17 2.52
N VAL A 5 -2.89 6.94 2.94
CA VAL A 5 -2.48 8.23 2.33
C VAL A 5 -1.97 8.05 0.89
N LEU A 6 -1.28 6.94 0.62
CA LEU A 6 -0.70 6.55 -0.66
C LEU A 6 -1.75 5.91 -1.55
N ILE A 7 -2.80 5.30 -1.01
CA ILE A 7 -3.90 4.72 -1.79
C ILE A 7 -4.66 5.80 -2.56
N LEU A 8 -4.81 6.98 -1.96
CA LEU A 8 -5.43 8.16 -2.55
C LEU A 8 -4.43 9.01 -3.36
N LEU A 9 -3.18 9.15 -2.90
CA LEU A 9 -2.11 9.75 -3.70
C LEU A 9 -1.69 8.90 -4.91
N MET A 10 -1.88 7.58 -4.89
CA MET A 10 -1.65 6.72 -6.06
C MET A 10 -2.74 6.84 -7.10
N LEU A 11 -3.97 7.18 -6.70
CA LEU A 11 -4.99 7.60 -7.66
C LEU A 11 -4.63 8.89 -8.37
N THR A 12 -3.73 9.74 -7.84
CA THR A 12 -3.23 10.94 -8.56
C THR A 12 -1.86 10.74 -9.21
N SER A 13 -0.96 9.99 -8.57
CA SER A 13 0.42 9.79 -9.05
C SER A 13 0.55 8.65 -10.06
N CYS A 14 -0.29 7.62 -9.99
CA CYS A 14 -0.25 6.56 -11.00
C CYS A 14 -0.93 6.96 -12.32
N LEU A 15 -1.72 8.02 -12.30
CA LEU A 15 -2.34 8.62 -13.49
C LEU A 15 -1.32 9.31 -14.40
N ALA A 16 -0.23 9.85 -13.83
CA ALA A 16 0.88 10.40 -14.61
C ALA A 16 1.64 9.34 -15.43
N HIS A 17 1.40 8.04 -15.18
CA HIS A 17 2.10 6.95 -15.85
C HIS A 17 1.49 6.56 -17.20
N TYR A 18 0.26 6.99 -17.50
CA TYR A 18 -0.43 6.59 -18.74
C TYR A 18 -0.75 7.75 -19.67
N THR A 19 -1.27 8.89 -19.21
CA THR A 19 -1.76 9.90 -20.16
C THR A 19 -1.96 11.26 -19.48
N GLU A 20 -1.17 12.26 -19.86
CA GLU A 20 -1.49 13.69 -19.57
C GLU A 20 -2.81 14.12 -20.26
N ASP A 21 -3.31 13.34 -21.22
CA ASP A 21 -4.47 13.67 -22.06
C ASP A 21 -5.82 13.05 -21.65
N CYS A 22 -5.88 12.07 -20.73
CA CYS A 22 -7.11 11.31 -20.44
C CYS A 22 -7.84 11.70 -19.16
N LEU A 23 -7.53 12.84 -18.53
CA LEU A 23 -7.98 13.11 -17.17
C LEU A 23 -8.43 14.55 -17.02
N SER A 24 -9.74 14.77 -17.13
CA SER A 24 -10.31 16.08 -16.77
C SER A 24 -11.78 16.02 -16.39
N VAL A 25 -12.47 14.87 -16.52
CA VAL A 25 -13.93 14.82 -16.36
C VAL A 25 -14.33 14.66 -14.89
N CYS A 26 -13.57 13.90 -14.11
CA CYS A 26 -13.94 13.56 -12.73
C CYS A 26 -13.32 14.47 -11.66
N ASP A 27 -12.69 15.59 -12.03
CA ASP A 27 -12.04 16.50 -11.08
C ASP A 27 -13.05 17.23 -10.17
N ASP A 28 -14.25 17.53 -10.68
CA ASP A 28 -15.29 18.23 -9.93
C ASP A 28 -15.82 17.44 -8.72
N VAL A 29 -15.66 16.11 -8.74
CA VAL A 29 -16.09 15.20 -7.66
C VAL A 29 -14.93 14.68 -6.81
N ASN A 30 -13.71 15.19 -7.02
CA ASN A 30 -12.51 14.74 -6.32
C ASN A 30 -12.61 15.00 -4.79
N PRO A 31 -12.56 13.97 -3.94
CA PRO A 31 -12.66 14.11 -2.49
C PRO A 31 -11.28 14.22 -1.81
N LEU A 32 -10.18 14.30 -2.58
CA LEU A 32 -8.82 14.12 -2.05
C LEU A 32 -8.46 15.15 -0.99
N ASP A 33 -8.83 16.41 -1.19
CA ASP A 33 -8.57 17.48 -0.23
C ASP A 33 -9.30 17.22 1.10
N GLU A 34 -10.54 16.73 1.04
CA GLU A 34 -11.29 16.39 2.26
C GLU A 34 -10.73 15.15 2.96
N TRP A 35 -10.22 14.16 2.22
CA TRP A 35 -9.49 13.05 2.82
C TRP A 35 -8.17 13.50 3.45
N GLU A 36 -7.43 14.41 2.81
CA GLU A 36 -6.17 14.94 3.32
C GLU A 36 -6.36 15.74 4.60
N ASN A 37 -7.39 16.60 4.65
CA ASN A 37 -7.77 17.36 5.85
C ASN A 37 -8.03 16.44 7.05
N GLU A 38 -8.47 15.21 6.82
CA GLU A 38 -8.70 14.21 7.86
C GLU A 38 -7.51 13.28 8.13
N GLY A 39 -6.35 13.59 7.55
CA GLY A 39 -5.13 12.80 7.63
C GLY A 39 -5.29 11.42 6.99
N TYR A 40 -6.20 11.29 6.02
CA TYR A 40 -6.58 10.05 5.35
C TYR A 40 -7.03 8.94 6.31
N ALA A 41 -7.55 9.33 7.47
CA ALA A 41 -8.04 8.46 8.52
C ALA A 41 -9.38 9.01 9.06
N PRO A 42 -10.42 9.12 8.21
CA PRO A 42 -11.70 9.65 8.63
C PRO A 42 -12.36 8.74 9.68
N ASN A 43 -12.95 9.33 10.71
CA ASN A 43 -13.74 8.60 11.69
C ASN A 43 -15.15 8.29 11.12
N LEU A 44 -15.99 7.60 11.90
CA LEU A 44 -17.34 7.23 11.48
C LEU A 44 -18.19 8.41 11.01
N TYR A 45 -18.10 9.56 11.70
CA TYR A 45 -18.89 10.73 11.34
C TYR A 45 -18.46 11.28 9.98
N MET A 46 -17.16 11.38 9.75
CA MET A 46 -16.57 11.84 8.49
C MET A 46 -16.89 10.87 7.33
N LEU A 47 -16.83 9.56 7.58
CA LEU A 47 -17.15 8.55 6.57
C LEU A 47 -18.57 8.70 6.02
N LYS A 48 -19.55 9.11 6.82
CA LYS A 48 -20.92 9.34 6.34
C LYS A 48 -21.01 10.40 5.25
N THR A 49 -20.13 11.40 5.31
CA THR A 49 -20.07 12.49 4.32
C THR A 49 -19.11 12.15 3.18
N LEU A 50 -17.95 11.56 3.47
CA LEU A 50 -16.91 11.29 2.49
C LEU A 50 -17.24 10.11 1.58
N CYS A 51 -17.86 9.06 2.10
CA CYS A 51 -18.07 7.82 1.34
C CYS A 51 -18.92 7.99 0.07
N PRO A 52 -20.08 8.68 0.09
CA PRO A 52 -20.85 8.90 -1.14
C PRO A 52 -20.03 9.59 -2.23
N LYS A 53 -19.37 10.70 -1.89
CA LYS A 53 -18.51 11.46 -2.83
C LYS A 53 -17.34 10.63 -3.35
N THR A 54 -16.72 9.85 -2.46
CA THR A 54 -15.56 9.01 -2.81
C THR A 54 -15.94 7.87 -3.73
N LEU A 55 -17.08 7.22 -3.50
CA LEU A 55 -17.56 6.15 -4.37
C LEU A 55 -17.94 6.70 -5.75
N GLU A 56 -18.60 7.85 -5.82
CA GLU A 56 -18.91 8.53 -7.08
C GLU A 56 -17.64 8.90 -7.87
N PHE A 57 -16.63 9.47 -7.20
CA PHE A 57 -15.34 9.76 -7.80
C PHE A 57 -14.63 8.51 -8.32
N LEU A 58 -14.61 7.43 -7.53
CA LEU A 58 -14.01 6.16 -7.94
C LEU A 58 -14.71 5.56 -9.15
N ASP A 59 -16.04 5.53 -9.16
CA ASP A 59 -16.83 5.02 -10.28
C ASP A 59 -16.54 5.84 -11.55
N CYS A 60 -16.55 7.18 -11.45
CA CYS A 60 -16.22 8.07 -12.56
C CYS A 60 -14.81 7.83 -13.09
N ARG A 61 -13.80 7.79 -12.20
CA ARG A 61 -12.40 7.63 -12.59
C ARG A 61 -12.10 6.27 -13.17
N MET A 62 -12.66 5.21 -12.60
CA MET A 62 -12.46 3.86 -13.13
C MET A 62 -13.04 3.75 -14.54
N GLN A 63 -14.22 4.34 -14.78
CA GLN A 63 -14.83 4.37 -16.10
C GLN A 63 -13.99 5.20 -17.10
N GLU A 64 -13.61 6.43 -16.74
CA GLU A 64 -12.78 7.32 -17.58
C GLU A 64 -11.47 6.62 -18.01
N MET A 65 -10.82 5.93 -17.08
CA MET A 65 -9.59 5.19 -17.38
C MET A 65 -9.84 3.96 -18.25
N GLN A 66 -10.90 3.18 -18.02
CA GLN A 66 -11.22 2.02 -18.87
C GLN A 66 -11.57 2.45 -20.29
N ASP A 67 -12.30 3.55 -20.44
CA ASP A 67 -12.64 4.11 -21.74
C ASP A 67 -11.40 4.63 -22.48
N CYS A 68 -10.46 5.27 -21.77
CA CYS A 68 -9.19 5.72 -22.36
C CYS A 68 -8.26 4.56 -22.76
N LEU A 69 -8.20 3.51 -21.94
CA LEU A 69 -7.33 2.35 -22.18
C LEU A 69 -7.94 1.33 -23.15
N GLU A 70 -9.24 1.45 -23.45
CA GLU A 70 -10.05 0.47 -24.20
C GLU A 70 -9.97 -0.96 -23.60
N GLU A 71 -9.56 -1.08 -22.34
CA GLU A 71 -9.34 -2.33 -21.63
C GLU A 71 -9.83 -2.24 -20.18
N SER A 72 -10.32 -3.35 -19.64
CA SER A 72 -10.72 -3.41 -18.24
C SER A 72 -9.50 -3.55 -17.33
N PHE A 73 -9.55 -2.99 -16.12
CA PHE A 73 -8.51 -3.22 -15.11
C PHE A 73 -8.37 -4.70 -14.73
N GLY A 74 -9.42 -5.51 -14.90
CA GLY A 74 -9.37 -6.95 -14.68
C GLY A 74 -8.48 -7.65 -15.69
N ASP A 75 -8.57 -7.27 -16.97
CA ASP A 75 -7.74 -7.81 -18.05
C ASP A 75 -6.29 -7.32 -17.91
N LEU A 76 -6.12 -6.01 -17.66
CA LEU A 76 -4.79 -5.43 -17.44
C LEU A 76 -4.08 -6.06 -16.22
N ALA A 77 -4.82 -6.43 -15.17
CA ALA A 77 -4.27 -7.07 -13.96
C ALA A 77 -3.65 -8.46 -14.20
N VAL A 78 -3.96 -9.11 -15.33
CA VAL A 78 -3.36 -10.40 -15.75
C VAL A 78 -2.42 -10.25 -16.95
N SER A 79 -2.08 -9.01 -17.33
CA SER A 79 -1.14 -8.71 -18.41
C SER A 79 0.24 -9.35 -18.17
N THR A 80 0.91 -9.70 -19.26
CA THR A 80 2.30 -10.18 -19.24
C THR A 80 3.28 -9.06 -18.89
N ASN A 81 2.88 -7.80 -19.04
CA ASN A 81 3.66 -6.67 -18.57
C ASN A 81 3.44 -6.49 -17.06
N LEU A 82 4.46 -6.82 -16.26
CA LEU A 82 4.34 -6.84 -14.81
C LEU A 82 4.04 -5.45 -14.22
N SER A 83 4.57 -4.37 -14.78
CA SER A 83 4.27 -3.01 -14.30
C SER A 83 2.79 -2.67 -14.50
N ILE A 84 2.24 -2.99 -15.68
CA ILE A 84 0.82 -2.78 -16.01
C ILE A 84 -0.09 -3.64 -15.13
N ALA A 85 0.24 -4.92 -14.99
CA ALA A 85 -0.50 -5.85 -14.16
C ALA A 85 -0.49 -5.45 -12.68
N SER A 86 0.65 -4.98 -12.18
CA SER A 86 0.79 -4.57 -10.78
C SER A 86 0.08 -3.25 -10.51
N PHE A 87 0.18 -2.31 -11.44
CA PHE A 87 -0.58 -1.07 -11.38
C PHE A 87 -2.09 -1.32 -11.34
N SER A 88 -2.60 -2.15 -12.25
CA SER A 88 -4.03 -2.48 -12.32
C SER A 88 -4.53 -3.22 -11.08
N ARG A 89 -3.73 -4.13 -10.52
CA ARG A 89 -4.01 -4.78 -9.24
C ARG A 89 -4.08 -3.78 -8.08
N VAL A 90 -3.20 -2.78 -8.07
CA VAL A 90 -3.21 -1.70 -7.07
C VAL A 90 -4.48 -0.85 -7.20
N ILE A 91 -4.92 -0.48 -8.41
CA ILE A 91 -6.18 0.25 -8.62
C ILE A 91 -7.38 -0.56 -8.11
N LEU A 92 -7.48 -1.84 -8.49
CA LEU A 92 -8.54 -2.73 -8.01
C LEU A 92 -8.52 -2.92 -6.48
N ALA A 93 -7.32 -3.00 -5.89
CA ALA A 93 -7.16 -3.07 -4.44
C ALA A 93 -7.63 -1.78 -3.75
N THR A 94 -7.35 -0.61 -4.34
CA THR A 94 -7.83 0.69 -3.85
C THR A 94 -9.35 0.74 -3.85
N ASP A 95 -9.99 0.44 -4.99
CA ASP A 95 -11.44 0.41 -5.10
C ASP A 95 -12.06 -0.55 -4.07
N HIS A 96 -11.53 -1.77 -3.99
CA HIS A 96 -12.01 -2.77 -3.04
C HIS A 96 -11.91 -2.27 -1.59
N LEU A 97 -10.77 -1.70 -1.19
CA LEU A 97 -10.58 -1.21 0.17
C LEU A 97 -11.57 -0.09 0.50
N ILE A 98 -11.71 0.90 -0.38
CA ILE A 98 -12.62 2.03 -0.15
C ILE A 98 -14.06 1.53 -0.02
N ARG A 99 -14.51 0.62 -0.91
CA ARG A 99 -15.83 0.00 -0.78
C ARG A 99 -16.00 -0.79 0.52
N GLN A 100 -14.97 -1.50 0.97
CA GLN A 100 -15.00 -2.18 2.28
C GLN A 100 -15.11 -1.20 3.43
N ILE A 101 -14.38 -0.08 3.41
CA ILE A 101 -14.45 0.98 4.42
C ILE A 101 -15.80 1.70 4.37
N CYS A 102 -16.40 1.90 3.20
CA CYS A 102 -17.65 2.63 3.05
C CYS A 102 -18.91 1.78 3.22
N ASN A 103 -18.78 0.45 3.22
CA ASN A 103 -19.90 -0.46 3.47
C ASN A 103 -20.09 -0.71 4.97
N GLU A 104 -21.07 -0.04 5.59
CA GLU A 104 -21.39 -0.17 7.01
C GLU A 104 -21.66 -1.62 7.47
N ASN A 105 -22.08 -2.49 6.54
CA ASN A 105 -22.35 -3.89 6.84
C ASN A 105 -21.10 -4.77 6.84
N SER A 106 -20.00 -4.32 6.20
CA SER A 106 -18.77 -5.09 6.09
C SER A 106 -18.11 -5.29 7.46
N SER A 107 -17.45 -6.43 7.65
CA SER A 107 -16.64 -6.67 8.85
C SER A 107 -15.46 -5.69 8.90
N PHE A 108 -14.90 -5.34 7.74
CA PHE A 108 -13.79 -4.40 7.63
C PHE A 108 -14.16 -3.00 8.13
N HIS A 109 -15.31 -2.46 7.74
CA HIS A 109 -15.82 -1.17 8.22
C HIS A 109 -15.98 -1.16 9.73
N LYS A 110 -16.65 -2.19 10.27
CA LYS A 110 -16.91 -2.30 11.72
C LYS A 110 -15.60 -2.34 12.51
N ASP A 111 -14.63 -3.11 12.04
CA ASP A 111 -13.31 -3.17 12.65
C ASP A 111 -12.58 -1.83 12.48
N TYR A 112 -12.60 -1.21 11.30
CA TYR A 112 -11.96 0.08 11.02
C TYR A 112 -12.46 1.17 11.98
N VAL A 113 -13.77 1.38 12.05
CA VAL A 113 -14.40 2.42 12.87
C VAL A 113 -14.07 2.24 14.34
N ARG A 114 -13.97 1.00 14.82
CA ARG A 114 -13.62 0.71 16.22
C ARG A 114 -12.16 1.03 16.57
N ASN A 115 -11.26 1.07 15.60
CA ASN A 115 -9.82 1.15 15.84
C ASN A 115 -9.18 2.43 15.30
N ILE A 116 -9.88 3.20 14.46
CA ILE A 116 -9.31 4.36 13.76
C ILE A 116 -8.80 5.44 14.71
N ASP A 117 -9.49 5.71 15.81
CA ASP A 117 -9.05 6.76 16.76
C ASP A 117 -7.75 6.37 17.47
N CYS A 118 -7.62 5.10 17.88
CA CYS A 118 -6.36 4.59 18.42
C CYS A 118 -5.25 4.67 17.37
N TYR A 119 -5.56 4.26 16.14
CA TYR A 119 -4.61 4.34 15.04
C TYR A 119 -4.10 5.77 14.83
N LYS A 120 -5.00 6.76 14.76
CA LYS A 120 -4.64 8.18 14.61
C LYS A 120 -3.69 8.64 15.72
N ALA A 121 -4.00 8.30 16.97
CA ALA A 121 -3.20 8.69 18.14
C ALA A 121 -1.74 8.18 18.08
N PHE A 122 -1.52 6.97 17.56
CA PHE A 122 -0.18 6.35 17.54
C PHE A 122 0.52 6.41 16.17
N SER A 123 -0.20 6.72 15.10
CA SER A 123 0.27 6.67 13.70
C SER A 123 1.60 7.41 13.50
N TYR A 124 1.73 8.62 14.02
CA TYR A 124 2.92 9.44 13.89
C TYR A 124 4.13 8.81 14.60
N VAL A 125 3.95 8.36 15.84
CA VAL A 125 5.03 7.79 16.67
C VAL A 125 5.50 6.45 16.11
N ILE A 126 4.56 5.58 15.75
CA ILE A 126 4.84 4.28 15.13
C ILE A 126 5.62 4.48 13.83
N ARG A 127 5.18 5.43 12.98
CA ARG A 127 5.87 5.76 11.73
C ARG A 127 7.29 6.25 11.97
N GLN A 128 7.50 7.18 12.90
CA GLN A 128 8.84 7.69 13.21
C GLN A 128 9.76 6.58 13.70
N PHE A 129 9.26 5.67 14.53
CA PHE A 129 10.03 4.54 15.02
C PHE A 129 10.37 3.56 13.87
N CYS A 130 9.38 3.10 13.13
CA CYS A 130 9.58 2.12 12.07
C CYS A 130 10.43 2.67 10.92
N ASN A 131 10.25 3.94 10.52
CA ASN A 131 11.10 4.54 9.48
C ASN A 131 12.57 4.59 9.91
N LYS A 132 12.85 4.94 11.17
CA LYS A 132 14.23 4.94 11.69
C LYS A 132 14.82 3.54 11.72
N ASP A 133 14.04 2.53 12.13
CA ASP A 133 14.52 1.16 12.16
C ASP A 133 14.72 0.58 10.75
N VAL A 134 13.80 0.86 9.83
CA VAL A 134 13.92 0.53 8.40
C VAL A 134 15.19 1.16 7.82
N SER A 135 15.39 2.48 7.94
CA SER A 135 16.58 3.14 7.41
C SER A 135 17.88 2.61 8.01
N ARG A 136 17.87 2.22 9.29
CA ARG A 136 19.02 1.57 9.93
C ARG A 136 19.31 0.21 9.29
N ILE A 137 18.28 -0.61 9.09
CA ILE A 137 18.39 -1.94 8.46
C ILE A 137 18.80 -1.82 6.99
N GLU A 138 18.21 -0.89 6.24
CA GLU A 138 18.59 -0.58 4.85
C GLU A 138 20.07 -0.21 4.74
N ASN A 139 20.57 0.70 5.58
CA ASN A 139 21.97 1.11 5.57
C ASN A 139 22.92 -0.04 5.89
N LEU A 140 22.55 -0.90 6.86
CA LEU A 140 23.32 -2.09 7.17
C LEU A 140 23.33 -3.07 5.98
N PHE A 141 22.18 -3.28 5.32
CA PHE A 141 22.07 -4.15 4.16
C PHE A 141 22.90 -3.62 2.98
N LEU A 142 22.80 -2.33 2.69
CA LEU A 142 23.61 -1.65 1.67
C LEU A 142 25.12 -1.84 1.90
N GLY A 143 25.56 -1.81 3.16
CA GLY A 143 26.95 -2.09 3.53
C GLY A 143 27.42 -3.52 3.25
N THR A 144 26.50 -4.47 3.01
CA THR A 144 26.83 -5.86 2.67
C THR A 144 26.80 -6.17 1.18
N LEU A 145 26.20 -5.28 0.37
CA LEU A 145 26.07 -5.49 -1.07
C LEU A 145 27.43 -5.32 -1.78
N LYS A 146 27.81 -6.31 -2.59
CA LYS A 146 28.88 -6.16 -3.58
C LYS A 146 28.42 -5.17 -4.67
N VAL A 147 29.38 -4.61 -5.42
CA VAL A 147 29.10 -3.62 -6.49
C VAL A 147 28.08 -4.20 -7.48
N LEU A 148 26.85 -3.71 -7.39
CA LEU A 148 25.74 -3.98 -8.31
C LEU A 148 25.42 -2.69 -9.09
N PRO A 149 24.75 -2.78 -10.25
CA PRO A 149 24.14 -1.62 -10.89
C PRO A 149 23.22 -0.87 -9.91
N LYS A 150 23.24 0.47 -9.95
CA LYS A 150 22.51 1.32 -9.00
C LYS A 150 20.99 1.08 -9.02
N GLU A 151 20.45 0.74 -10.19
CA GLU A 151 19.03 0.41 -10.41
C GLU A 151 18.62 -0.88 -9.68
N ASP A 152 19.44 -1.93 -9.80
CA ASP A 152 19.24 -3.20 -9.07
C ASP A 152 19.31 -2.98 -7.56
N ILE A 153 20.23 -2.13 -7.08
CA ILE A 153 20.35 -1.82 -5.65
C ILE A 153 19.07 -1.14 -5.13
N ASN A 154 18.55 -0.15 -5.86
CA ASN A 154 17.34 0.57 -5.46
C ASN A 154 16.13 -0.37 -5.39
N CYS A 155 15.97 -1.22 -6.40
CA CYS A 155 14.86 -2.18 -6.43
C CYS A 155 15.00 -3.25 -5.36
N LYS A 156 16.21 -3.78 -5.19
CA LYS A 156 16.53 -4.71 -4.12
C LYS A 156 16.17 -4.12 -2.76
N VAL A 157 16.67 -2.93 -2.43
CA VAL A 157 16.38 -2.26 -1.15
C VAL A 157 14.88 -2.03 -0.96
N LYS A 158 14.18 -1.43 -1.93
CA LYS A 158 12.73 -1.15 -1.84
C LYS A 158 11.91 -2.42 -1.57
N LEU A 159 12.23 -3.51 -2.26
CA LEU A 159 11.57 -4.80 -2.08
C LEU A 159 11.81 -5.39 -0.69
N PHE A 160 12.90 -5.03 -0.04
CA PHE A 160 13.22 -5.55 1.29
C PHE A 160 12.75 -4.68 2.43
N SER A 161 12.80 -3.36 2.27
CA SER A 161 12.41 -2.42 3.30
C SER A 161 10.90 -2.25 3.41
N GLY A 162 10.16 -2.40 2.31
CA GLY A 162 8.69 -2.34 2.30
C GLY A 162 8.03 -3.37 3.24
N PRO A 163 8.27 -4.69 3.06
CA PRO A 163 7.77 -5.73 3.96
C PRO A 163 8.23 -5.52 5.41
N TYR A 164 9.45 -5.01 5.61
CA TYR A 164 9.97 -4.68 6.94
C TYR A 164 9.17 -3.56 7.60
N GLU A 165 8.90 -2.47 6.88
CA GLU A 165 8.07 -1.35 7.37
C GLU A 165 6.67 -1.85 7.76
N VAL A 166 6.08 -2.71 6.94
CA VAL A 166 4.76 -3.30 7.20
C VAL A 166 4.80 -4.18 8.44
N ALA A 167 5.81 -5.05 8.59
CA ALA A 167 5.96 -5.89 9.77
C ALA A 167 6.12 -5.08 11.06
N CYS A 168 7.03 -4.09 11.06
CA CYS A 168 7.23 -3.19 12.18
C CYS A 168 5.94 -2.43 12.54
N THR A 169 5.27 -1.87 11.54
CA THR A 169 4.05 -1.08 11.75
C THR A 169 2.92 -1.98 12.28
N SER A 170 2.72 -3.17 11.71
CA SER A 170 1.72 -4.15 12.16
C SER A 170 1.94 -4.61 13.61
N ASP A 171 3.19 -4.90 13.99
CA ASP A 171 3.51 -5.28 15.37
C ASP A 171 3.22 -4.13 16.34
N LEU A 172 3.70 -2.91 16.06
CA LEU A 172 3.48 -1.78 16.95
C LEU A 172 2.01 -1.34 17.02
N VAL A 173 1.27 -1.38 15.90
CA VAL A 173 -0.18 -1.15 15.90
C VAL A 173 -0.87 -2.22 16.73
N GLY A 174 -0.44 -3.48 16.64
CA GLY A 174 -0.97 -4.57 17.47
C GLY A 174 -0.73 -4.37 18.96
N ARG A 175 0.46 -3.91 19.33
CA ARG A 175 0.82 -3.63 20.73
C ARG A 175 0.07 -2.43 21.29
N ALA A 176 -0.14 -1.38 20.48
CA ALA A 176 -0.78 -0.15 20.90
C ALA A 176 -2.32 -0.22 20.87
N CYS A 177 -2.88 -0.82 19.82
CA CYS A 177 -4.32 -0.79 19.51
C CYS A 177 -4.99 -2.16 19.51
N GLY A 178 -4.24 -3.24 19.75
CA GLY A 178 -4.76 -4.59 19.87
C GLY A 178 -4.76 -5.41 18.58
N PRO A 179 -5.12 -6.70 18.66
CA PRO A 179 -4.97 -7.66 17.56
C PRO A 179 -5.88 -7.35 16.37
N THR A 180 -7.05 -6.76 16.58
CA THR A 180 -7.95 -6.34 15.50
C THR A 180 -7.32 -5.23 14.65
N ALA A 181 -6.70 -4.23 15.29
CA ALA A 181 -5.99 -3.16 14.58
C ALA A 181 -4.78 -3.71 13.81
N ARG A 182 -4.03 -4.66 14.39
CA ARG A 182 -2.95 -5.38 13.68
C ARG A 182 -3.47 -6.08 12.44
N ARG A 183 -4.56 -6.84 12.56
CA ARG A 183 -5.17 -7.55 11.43
C ARG A 183 -5.58 -6.59 10.32
N LEU A 184 -6.31 -5.52 10.66
CA LEU A 184 -6.71 -4.49 9.69
C LEU A 184 -5.52 -3.92 8.94
N HIS A 185 -4.47 -3.50 9.68
CA HIS A 185 -3.29 -2.90 9.08
C HIS A 185 -2.55 -3.89 8.16
N THR A 186 -2.38 -5.13 8.60
CA THR A 186 -1.75 -6.18 7.79
C THR A 186 -2.59 -6.48 6.55
N THR A 187 -3.90 -6.67 6.69
CA THR A 187 -4.80 -6.95 5.55
C THR A 187 -4.75 -5.81 4.53
N ALA A 188 -4.90 -4.56 4.96
CA ALA A 188 -4.83 -3.41 4.07
C ALA A 188 -3.47 -3.35 3.37
N SER A 189 -2.36 -3.45 4.11
CA SER A 189 -1.01 -3.34 3.52
C SER A 189 -0.72 -4.46 2.51
N LEU A 190 -1.20 -5.67 2.76
CA LEU A 190 -1.03 -6.81 1.86
C LEU A 190 -1.80 -6.68 0.55
N MET A 191 -2.92 -5.94 0.54
CA MET A 191 -3.64 -5.64 -0.71
C MET A 191 -2.80 -4.80 -1.67
N PHE A 192 -1.88 -3.97 -1.15
CA PHE A 192 -1.02 -3.08 -1.94
C PHE A 192 0.39 -3.60 -2.14
N LYS A 193 0.65 -4.88 -1.85
CA LYS A 193 2.00 -5.45 -1.98
C LYS A 193 2.59 -5.34 -3.39
N ASP A 194 1.73 -5.29 -4.40
CA ASP A 194 2.15 -5.20 -5.80
C ASP A 194 2.67 -3.80 -6.18
N ILE A 195 2.50 -2.79 -5.31
CA ILE A 195 3.02 -1.44 -5.54
C ILE A 195 4.53 -1.43 -5.85
N PHE A 196 5.30 -2.30 -5.18
CA PHE A 196 6.73 -2.34 -5.35
C PHE A 196 7.16 -2.82 -6.74
N LEU A 197 6.28 -3.56 -7.44
CA LEU A 197 6.54 -4.10 -8.76
C LEU A 197 6.33 -3.09 -9.88
N ILE A 198 5.65 -1.98 -9.58
CA ILE A 198 5.44 -0.90 -10.56
C ILE A 198 6.81 -0.33 -10.96
N ASP A 199 7.62 0.05 -9.96
CA ASP A 199 8.98 0.58 -10.14
C ASP A 199 10.02 -0.51 -10.38
N CYS A 200 9.75 -1.74 -9.93
CA CYS A 200 10.72 -2.85 -9.91
C CYS A 200 10.14 -4.14 -10.52
N PRO A 201 9.88 -4.15 -11.83
CA PRO A 201 9.24 -5.29 -12.51
C PRO A 201 10.15 -6.52 -12.63
N HIS A 202 11.45 -6.39 -12.36
CA HIS A 202 12.43 -7.46 -12.47
C HIS A 202 12.89 -7.90 -11.08
N ILE A 203 12.09 -8.74 -10.41
CA ILE A 203 12.48 -9.35 -9.13
C ILE A 203 13.29 -10.61 -9.42
N ASN A 204 14.50 -10.68 -8.87
CA ASN A 204 15.26 -11.92 -8.80
C ASN A 204 14.89 -12.69 -7.52
N GLN A 205 14.41 -13.92 -7.65
CA GLN A 205 14.06 -14.79 -6.51
C GLN A 205 15.22 -14.97 -5.52
N ASN A 206 16.48 -14.94 -5.98
CA ASN A 206 17.65 -15.10 -5.12
C ASN A 206 17.81 -13.93 -4.14
N TRP A 207 17.27 -12.75 -4.46
CA TRP A 207 17.36 -11.61 -3.55
C TRP A 207 16.64 -11.89 -2.23
N ARG A 208 15.55 -12.68 -2.24
CA ARG A 208 14.79 -13.08 -1.05
C ARG A 208 15.70 -13.74 -0.01
N GLU A 209 16.41 -14.77 -0.45
CA GLU A 209 17.26 -15.57 0.43
C GLU A 209 18.39 -14.71 0.98
N GLU A 210 19.01 -13.88 0.15
CA GLU A 210 20.06 -12.95 0.57
C GLU A 210 19.60 -11.99 1.66
N TYR A 211 18.36 -11.49 1.62
CA TYR A 211 17.85 -10.61 2.66
C TYR A 211 17.44 -11.33 3.93
N LEU A 212 16.80 -12.51 3.82
CA LEU A 212 16.44 -13.32 4.98
C LEU A 212 17.69 -13.84 5.72
N ASP A 213 18.77 -14.08 5.00
CA ASP A 213 20.09 -14.40 5.55
C ASP A 213 20.78 -13.16 6.12
N PHE A 214 20.56 -11.97 5.57
CA PHE A 214 21.02 -10.74 6.20
C PHE A 214 20.31 -10.45 7.54
N LEU A 215 19.02 -10.78 7.65
CA LEU A 215 18.22 -10.56 8.88
C LEU A 215 18.57 -11.51 10.06
N LEU A 216 19.68 -12.26 10.00
CA LEU A 216 20.12 -13.22 11.02
C LEU A 216 19.93 -12.73 12.46
N GLY A 217 19.16 -13.50 13.26
CA GLY A 217 18.90 -13.26 14.68
C GLY A 217 17.42 -13.36 15.06
N ASN A 218 17.01 -12.61 16.10
CA ASN A 218 15.68 -12.67 16.72
C ASN A 218 14.53 -12.08 15.89
N LYS A 219 14.83 -11.34 14.81
CA LYS A 219 13.82 -10.76 13.93
C LYS A 219 13.48 -11.66 12.74
N LYS A 220 14.21 -12.74 12.46
CA LYS A 220 13.92 -13.59 11.29
C LYS A 220 12.52 -14.20 11.35
N GLY A 221 12.09 -14.76 12.49
CA GLY A 221 10.78 -15.40 12.63
C GLY A 221 9.57 -14.47 12.55
N GLU A 222 9.65 -13.25 13.11
CA GLU A 222 8.56 -12.25 13.02
C GLU A 222 8.42 -11.69 11.59
N PHE A 223 9.51 -11.68 10.84
CA PHE A 223 9.57 -11.10 9.50
C PHE A 223 9.34 -12.14 8.41
N GLU A 224 9.71 -13.40 8.60
CA GLU A 224 9.48 -14.51 7.65
C GLU A 224 8.00 -14.66 7.31
N GLU A 225 7.08 -14.60 8.28
CA GLU A 225 5.64 -14.77 8.02
C GLU A 225 5.11 -13.68 7.09
N ILE A 226 5.43 -12.41 7.37
CA ILE A 226 4.98 -11.27 6.55
C ILE A 226 5.70 -11.28 5.21
N TYR A 227 7.00 -11.56 5.20
CA TYR A 227 7.80 -11.68 4.00
C TYR A 227 7.24 -12.76 3.06
N ASP A 228 6.93 -13.95 3.58
CA ASP A 228 6.34 -15.02 2.79
C ASP A 228 5.01 -14.60 2.19
N VAL A 229 4.13 -13.92 2.92
CA VAL A 229 2.85 -13.46 2.36
C VAL A 229 3.05 -12.36 1.29
N PHE A 230 4.04 -11.48 1.46
CA PHE A 230 4.41 -10.50 0.46
C PHE A 230 4.91 -11.17 -0.83
N PHE A 231 5.78 -12.19 -0.74
CA PHE A 231 6.48 -12.76 -1.89
C PHE A 231 6.00 -14.12 -2.39
N LYS A 232 5.00 -14.78 -1.78
CA LYS A 232 4.49 -16.12 -2.18
C LYS A 232 4.05 -16.27 -3.64
N ARG A 233 3.98 -15.17 -4.40
CA ARG A 233 3.56 -15.12 -5.80
C ARG A 233 4.73 -15.00 -6.79
N PHE A 234 5.96 -14.83 -6.32
CA PHE A 234 7.15 -14.76 -7.17
C PHE A 234 7.94 -16.05 -7.13
#